data_AF-A0AA42GU31-F1
#
_entry.id   AF-A0AA42GU31-F1
#
_cell.length_a   1.000
_cell.length_b   1.000
_cell.length_c   1.000
_cell.angle_alpha   90.00
_cell.angle_beta   90.00
_cell.angle_gamma   90.00
#
_symmetry.space_group_name_H-M   'P 1'
#
loop_
_entity.id
_entity.type
_entity.pdbx_description
1 polymer ?
#
loop_
_entity_poly.entity_id
_entity_poly.type
_entity_poly.pdbx_seq_one_letter_code
_entity_poly.pdbx_strand_id
1 'polypeptide(L)'
;MDSEGCVLSRDYRRIHQEATVLAGALTDLGQRASVYHHLYEDSGGRSVFPLIAAHGALWGAGYFALGMKVGALLSAQFLFTPALRRHKLRQLHAFADAFREINRQVCVEAYTAYHFSKLHGRAPGAEHYLQPRLLAALNRCHRAQALHEPLPQPARRELFEAFFLWEQEFIVGPAVERALAALDWPLIRRVALRPRIRFAYFASSRDMRFADFASTAERIEKGLRAYELAEQAGLQQVEAALKRYGILPGAFFKGSALHFQAMRERLHAAADLSSS
;
A
#
# COMPACT_ATOMS: atom_id res chain seq x y z
N MET A 1 -2.42 3.66 36.39
CA MET A 1 -2.40 2.97 35.09
C MET A 1 -3.80 3.09 34.55
N ASP A 2 -4.02 4.11 33.72
CA ASP A 2 -5.34 4.68 33.51
C ASP A 2 -6.17 3.83 32.54
N SER A 3 -7.45 3.66 32.88
CA SER A 3 -8.45 2.88 32.13
C SER A 3 -8.47 3.25 30.63
N GLU A 4 -8.23 4.53 30.33
CA GLU A 4 -8.20 5.06 28.96
C GLU A 4 -7.04 4.50 28.13
N GLY A 5 -5.84 4.39 28.71
CA GLY A 5 -4.69 3.77 28.05
C GLY A 5 -4.92 2.28 27.72
N CYS A 6 -5.67 1.57 28.57
CA CYS A 6 -6.07 0.19 28.33
C CYS A 6 -7.03 0.06 27.13
N VAL A 7 -7.99 0.98 27.01
CA VAL A 7 -8.94 1.03 25.88
C VAL A 7 -8.22 1.33 24.56
N LEU A 8 -7.34 2.33 24.53
CA LEU A 8 -6.58 2.68 23.32
C LEU A 8 -5.73 1.50 22.83
N SER A 9 -5.01 0.83 23.75
CA SER A 9 -4.17 -0.32 23.40
C SER A 9 -4.98 -1.51 22.88
N ARG A 10 -6.13 -1.79 23.51
CA ARG A 10 -7.04 -2.86 23.08
C ARG A 10 -7.57 -2.58 21.68
N ASP A 11 -8.06 -1.36 21.45
CA ASP A 11 -8.71 -1.02 20.19
C ASP A 11 -7.71 -0.89 19.04
N TYR A 12 -6.51 -0.36 19.30
CA TYR A 12 -5.41 -0.38 18.33
C TYR A 12 -5.09 -1.82 17.89
N ARG A 13 -4.87 -2.73 18.85
CA ARG A 13 -4.56 -4.14 18.56
C ARG A 13 -5.69 -4.82 17.80
N ARG A 14 -6.95 -4.60 18.19
CA ARG A 14 -8.12 -5.16 17.49
C ARG A 14 -8.18 -4.69 16.04
N ILE A 15 -8.03 -3.39 15.79
CA ILE A 15 -8.05 -2.83 14.43
C ILE A 15 -6.86 -3.35 13.63
N HIS A 16 -5.68 -3.47 14.23
CA HIS A 16 -4.48 -4.00 13.57
C HIS A 16 -4.61 -5.48 13.17
N GLN A 17 -5.24 -6.29 14.03
CA GLN A 17 -5.57 -7.69 13.72
C GLN A 17 -6.56 -7.79 12.56
N GLU A 18 -7.64 -7.01 12.60
CA GLU A 18 -8.60 -6.90 11.49
C GLU A 18 -7.90 -6.47 10.19
N ALA A 19 -7.05 -5.44 10.26
CA ALA A 19 -6.27 -4.95 9.13
C ALA A 19 -5.34 -6.04 8.54
N THR A 20 -4.76 -6.87 9.40
CA THR A 20 -3.90 -8.00 9.00
C THR A 20 -4.67 -9.06 8.22
N VAL A 21 -5.88 -9.41 8.68
CA VAL A 21 -6.79 -10.32 7.97
C VAL A 21 -7.22 -9.71 6.63
N LEU A 22 -7.60 -8.44 6.64
CA LEU A 22 -8.01 -7.69 5.44
C LEU A 22 -6.89 -7.51 4.43
N ALA A 23 -5.62 -7.42 4.84
CA ALA A 23 -4.50 -7.29 3.92
C ALA A 23 -4.18 -8.60 3.15
N GLY A 24 -4.69 -9.74 3.64
CA GLY A 24 -4.60 -11.05 2.99
C GLY A 24 -3.18 -11.60 2.88
N ALA A 25 -3.00 -12.63 2.05
CA ALA A 25 -1.70 -13.20 1.73
C ALA A 25 -0.94 -12.32 0.70
N LEU A 26 0.34 -12.65 0.46
CA LEU A 26 1.21 -11.88 -0.44
C LEU A 26 0.62 -11.68 -1.84
N THR A 27 -0.13 -12.66 -2.35
CA THR A 27 -0.73 -12.64 -3.69
C THR A 27 -2.06 -11.90 -3.78
N ASP A 28 -2.67 -11.53 -2.64
CA ASP A 28 -4.02 -10.96 -2.60
C ASP A 28 -4.03 -9.45 -2.87
N LEU A 29 -3.37 -9.03 -3.96
CA LEU A 29 -3.21 -7.63 -4.34
C LEU A 29 -4.56 -6.96 -4.65
N GLY A 30 -5.52 -7.69 -5.22
CA GLY A 30 -6.88 -7.19 -5.46
C GLY A 30 -7.67 -6.96 -4.17
N GLN A 31 -7.49 -7.82 -3.17
CA GLN A 31 -8.07 -7.64 -1.84
C GLN A 31 -7.50 -6.36 -1.19
N ARG A 32 -6.17 -6.19 -1.20
CA ARG A 32 -5.54 -4.96 -0.68
C ARG A 32 -5.99 -3.70 -1.40
N ALA A 33 -6.09 -3.74 -2.72
CA ALA A 33 -6.62 -2.61 -3.49
C ALA A 33 -8.08 -2.27 -3.08
N SER A 34 -8.89 -3.27 -2.72
CA SER A 34 -10.24 -3.06 -2.20
C SER A 34 -10.24 -2.44 -0.80
N VAL A 35 -9.32 -2.85 0.07
CA VAL A 35 -9.12 -2.24 1.40
C VAL A 35 -8.73 -0.77 1.27
N TYR A 36 -7.73 -0.47 0.45
CA TYR A 36 -7.30 0.90 0.20
C TYR A 36 -8.41 1.76 -0.39
N HIS A 37 -9.15 1.24 -1.36
CA HIS A 37 -10.28 1.95 -1.96
C HIS A 37 -11.37 2.23 -0.91
N HIS A 38 -11.67 1.27 -0.02
CA HIS A 38 -12.59 1.50 1.10
C HIS A 38 -12.17 2.69 1.97
N LEU A 39 -10.88 2.85 2.30
CA LEU A 39 -10.42 4.01 3.08
C LEU A 39 -10.62 5.34 2.33
N TYR A 40 -10.39 5.34 1.01
CA TYR A 40 -10.65 6.51 0.16
C TYR A 40 -12.16 6.84 0.15
N GLU A 41 -13.01 5.84 -0.08
CA GLU A 41 -14.47 5.97 -0.13
C GLU A 41 -15.06 6.40 1.22
N ASP A 42 -14.67 5.77 2.33
CA ASP A 42 -15.13 6.11 3.68
C ASP A 42 -14.74 7.55 4.08
N SER A 43 -13.58 8.02 3.61
CA SER A 43 -13.16 9.41 3.79
C SER A 43 -13.96 10.40 2.94
N GLY A 44 -14.87 9.93 2.07
CA GLY A 44 -15.57 10.69 1.05
C GLY A 44 -14.62 11.35 0.04
N GLY A 45 -13.55 10.64 -0.33
CA GLY A 45 -12.53 11.08 -1.28
C GLY A 45 -11.50 12.07 -0.75
N ARG A 46 -11.42 12.27 0.58
CA ARG A 46 -10.52 13.24 1.22
C ARG A 46 -9.11 12.69 1.44
N SER A 47 -8.98 11.40 1.73
CA SER A 47 -7.69 10.72 1.93
C SER A 47 -7.21 10.11 0.62
N VAL A 48 -6.30 10.79 -0.09
CA VAL A 48 -5.85 10.39 -1.44
C VAL A 48 -4.79 9.27 -1.41
N PHE A 49 -4.04 9.15 -0.32
CA PHE A 49 -2.96 8.16 -0.19
C PHE A 49 -3.45 6.72 -0.46
N PRO A 50 -4.54 6.23 0.18
CA PRO A 50 -5.05 4.90 -0.11
C PRO A 50 -5.38 4.68 -1.58
N LEU A 51 -6.00 5.65 -2.26
CA LEU A 51 -6.33 5.50 -3.68
C LEU A 51 -5.06 5.26 -4.53
N ILE A 52 -4.00 6.04 -4.29
CA ILE A 52 -2.72 5.86 -4.99
C ILE A 52 -2.05 4.53 -4.58
N ALA A 53 -2.14 4.13 -3.32
CA ALA A 53 -1.64 2.84 -2.85
C ALA A 53 -2.36 1.65 -3.51
N ALA A 54 -3.66 1.77 -3.80
CA ALA A 54 -4.41 0.79 -4.59
C ALA A 54 -3.82 0.66 -6.01
N HIS A 55 -3.52 1.77 -6.68
CA HIS A 55 -2.79 1.75 -7.95
C HIS A 55 -1.42 1.08 -7.84
N GLY A 56 -0.69 1.33 -6.75
CA GLY A 56 0.59 0.70 -6.42
C GLY A 56 0.48 -0.82 -6.31
N ALA A 57 -0.48 -1.32 -5.53
CA ALA A 57 -0.73 -2.76 -5.37
C ALA A 57 -1.03 -3.44 -6.71
N LEU A 58 -1.94 -2.86 -7.50
CA LEU A 58 -2.35 -3.44 -8.78
C LEU A 58 -1.24 -3.36 -9.85
N TRP A 59 -0.49 -2.25 -9.90
CA TRP A 59 0.66 -2.12 -10.79
C TRP A 59 1.76 -3.13 -10.44
N GLY A 60 2.01 -3.34 -9.14
CA GLY A 60 3.00 -4.30 -8.64
C GLY A 60 2.78 -5.72 -9.16
N ALA A 61 1.53 -6.15 -9.35
CA ALA A 61 1.21 -7.47 -9.90
C ALA A 61 1.89 -7.71 -11.27
N GLY A 62 1.71 -6.76 -12.19
CA GLY A 62 2.29 -6.84 -13.53
C GLY A 62 3.80 -6.70 -13.53
N TYR A 63 4.34 -5.81 -12.69
CA TYR A 63 5.78 -5.60 -12.55
C TYR A 63 6.50 -6.86 -12.08
N PHE A 64 6.02 -7.51 -11.01
CA PHE A 64 6.64 -8.75 -10.52
C PHE A 64 6.48 -9.90 -11.50
N ALA A 65 5.32 -10.04 -12.16
CA ALA A 65 5.14 -11.07 -13.18
C ALA A 65 6.15 -10.93 -14.34
N LEU A 66 6.39 -9.70 -14.80
CA LEU A 66 7.42 -9.43 -15.81
C LEU A 66 8.84 -9.68 -15.27
N GLY A 67 9.13 -9.21 -14.05
CA GLY A 67 10.42 -9.41 -13.39
C GLY A 67 10.77 -10.89 -13.23
N MET A 68 9.80 -11.73 -12.87
CA MET A 68 9.97 -13.18 -12.79
C MET A 68 10.31 -13.80 -14.14
N LYS A 69 9.65 -13.38 -15.24
CA LYS A 69 9.96 -13.86 -16.60
C LYS A 69 11.38 -13.47 -17.02
N VAL A 70 11.76 -12.21 -16.80
CA VAL A 70 13.12 -11.71 -17.11
C VAL A 70 14.16 -12.47 -16.30
N GLY A 71 13.93 -12.67 -15.00
CA GLY A 71 14.85 -13.42 -14.17
C GLY A 71 14.93 -14.90 -14.52
N ALA A 72 13.83 -15.53 -14.94
CA ALA A 72 13.84 -16.88 -15.47
C ALA A 72 14.73 -16.99 -16.73
N LEU A 73 14.64 -16.01 -17.64
CA LEU A 73 15.49 -15.93 -18.83
C LEU A 73 16.96 -15.72 -18.44
N LEU A 74 17.25 -14.74 -17.58
CA LEU A 74 18.62 -14.46 -17.13
C LEU A 74 19.23 -15.60 -16.31
N SER A 75 18.42 -16.48 -15.74
CA SER A 75 18.91 -17.69 -15.06
C SER A 75 19.55 -18.70 -16.01
N ALA A 76 19.36 -18.55 -17.34
CA ALA A 76 19.94 -19.43 -18.35
C ALA A 76 21.48 -19.42 -18.34
N GLN A 77 22.11 -18.36 -17.84
CA GLN A 77 23.56 -18.32 -17.64
C GLN A 77 24.08 -19.39 -16.65
N PHE A 78 23.18 -20.00 -15.87
CA PHE A 78 23.48 -21.05 -14.89
C PHE A 78 22.96 -22.44 -15.33
N LEU A 79 22.68 -22.66 -16.62
CA LEU A 79 22.13 -23.94 -17.11
C LEU A 79 23.03 -25.14 -16.76
N PHE A 80 24.35 -24.95 -16.82
CA PHE A 80 25.34 -25.99 -16.48
C PHE A 80 25.60 -26.13 -14.98
N THR A 81 24.98 -25.30 -14.14
CA THR A 81 25.06 -25.37 -12.67
C THR A 81 23.65 -25.39 -12.05
N PRO A 82 22.90 -26.51 -12.16
CA PRO A 82 21.49 -26.55 -11.80
C PRO A 82 21.17 -26.14 -10.36
N ALA A 83 22.05 -26.48 -9.40
CA ALA A 83 21.91 -26.06 -8.01
C ALA A 83 21.98 -24.54 -7.83
N LEU A 84 22.94 -23.89 -8.51
CA LEU A 84 23.09 -22.43 -8.51
C LEU A 84 21.89 -21.77 -9.19
N ARG A 85 21.43 -22.29 -10.34
CA ARG A 85 20.23 -21.78 -11.01
C ARG A 85 19.01 -21.81 -10.10
N ARG A 86 18.74 -22.94 -9.44
CA ARG A 86 17.63 -23.08 -8.47
C ARG A 86 17.78 -22.10 -7.30
N HIS A 87 19.00 -21.92 -6.80
CA HIS A 87 19.26 -20.95 -5.73
C HIS A 87 18.96 -19.51 -6.17
N LYS A 88 19.46 -19.07 -7.33
CA LYS A 88 19.20 -17.72 -7.86
C LYS A 88 17.71 -17.46 -8.16
N LEU A 89 17.00 -18.46 -8.67
CA LEU A 89 15.54 -18.37 -8.86
C LEU A 89 14.80 -18.28 -7.52
N ARG A 90 15.21 -19.03 -6.50
CA ARG A 90 14.62 -18.91 -5.15
C ARG A 90 14.85 -17.51 -4.55
N GLN A 91 16.06 -16.96 -4.69
CA GLN A 91 16.35 -15.60 -4.25
C GLN A 91 15.48 -14.55 -4.96
N LEU A 92 15.26 -14.71 -6.26
CA LEU A 92 14.36 -13.83 -7.01
C LEU A 92 12.90 -13.90 -6.52
N HIS A 93 12.39 -15.11 -6.23
CA HIS A 93 11.06 -15.26 -5.65
C HIS A 93 10.97 -14.59 -4.27
N ALA A 94 11.94 -14.87 -3.39
CA ALA A 94 12.02 -14.25 -2.07
C ALA A 94 12.09 -12.72 -2.13
N PHE A 95 12.82 -12.18 -3.12
CA PHE A 95 12.87 -10.74 -3.36
C PHE A 95 11.52 -10.18 -3.80
N ALA A 96 10.81 -10.83 -4.72
CA ALA A 96 9.46 -10.41 -5.13
C ALA A 96 8.46 -10.50 -3.96
N ASP A 97 8.56 -11.54 -3.14
CA ASP A 97 7.73 -11.73 -1.96
C ASP A 97 7.98 -10.68 -0.89
N ALA A 98 9.25 -10.26 -0.69
CA ALA A 98 9.57 -9.17 0.22
C ALA A 98 8.89 -7.85 -0.20
N PHE A 99 8.80 -7.54 -1.49
CA PHE A 99 8.07 -6.35 -1.95
C PHE A 99 6.55 -6.48 -1.81
N ARG A 100 6.00 -7.67 -2.02
CA ARG A 100 4.57 -7.92 -1.74
C ARG A 100 4.27 -7.76 -0.25
N GLU A 101 5.19 -8.20 0.61
CA GLU A 101 5.09 -8.06 2.05
C GLU A 101 5.15 -6.59 2.48
N ILE A 102 6.02 -5.77 1.87
CA ILE A 102 6.03 -4.31 2.10
C ILE A 102 4.66 -3.72 1.80
N ASN A 103 4.09 -4.03 0.63
CA ASN A 103 2.76 -3.54 0.28
C ASN A 103 1.68 -4.05 1.25
N ARG A 104 1.79 -5.29 1.73
CA ARG A 104 0.89 -5.84 2.75
C ARG A 104 0.98 -5.06 4.06
N GLN A 105 2.19 -4.81 4.56
CA GLN A 105 2.44 -4.05 5.79
C GLN A 105 1.89 -2.62 5.69
N VAL A 106 2.17 -1.91 4.60
CA VAL A 106 1.60 -0.58 4.36
C VAL A 106 0.06 -0.62 4.37
N CYS A 107 -0.56 -1.67 3.83
CA CYS A 107 -2.02 -1.81 3.84
C CYS A 107 -2.56 -1.98 5.26
N VAL A 108 -1.92 -2.84 6.06
CA VAL A 108 -2.27 -3.06 7.47
C VAL A 108 -2.20 -1.75 8.24
N GLU A 109 -1.09 -1.05 8.09
CA GLU A 109 -0.82 0.18 8.83
C GLU A 109 -1.71 1.35 8.37
N ALA A 110 -2.02 1.46 7.07
CA ALA A 110 -2.96 2.45 6.55
C ALA A 110 -4.38 2.26 7.09
N TYR A 111 -4.87 1.03 7.09
CA TYR A 111 -6.17 0.72 7.68
C TYR A 111 -6.17 1.01 9.18
N THR A 112 -5.12 0.59 9.88
CA THR A 112 -4.99 0.77 11.33
C THR A 112 -4.96 2.25 11.70
N ALA A 113 -4.07 3.03 11.10
CA ALA A 113 -3.95 4.46 11.37
C ALA A 113 -5.25 5.21 11.06
N TYR A 114 -5.90 4.91 9.94
CA TYR A 114 -7.15 5.55 9.56
C TYR A 114 -8.30 5.27 10.55
N HIS A 115 -8.59 3.99 10.83
CA HIS A 115 -9.70 3.64 11.71
C HIS A 115 -9.42 3.95 13.18
N PHE A 116 -8.18 3.77 13.64
CA PHE A 116 -7.80 4.13 15.01
C PHE A 116 -7.95 5.64 15.23
N SER A 117 -7.41 6.48 14.34
CA SER A 117 -7.56 7.94 14.47
C SER A 117 -9.00 8.41 14.31
N LYS A 118 -9.83 7.72 13.51
CA LYS A 118 -11.26 8.02 13.39
C LYS A 118 -12.00 7.81 14.71
N LEU A 119 -11.65 6.76 15.45
CA LEU A 119 -12.28 6.41 16.72
C LEU A 119 -11.70 7.20 17.90
N HIS A 120 -10.37 7.31 17.95
CA HIS A 120 -9.63 7.74 19.15
C HIS A 120 -8.68 8.91 18.91
N GLY A 121 -8.63 9.48 17.70
CA GLY A 121 -7.57 10.42 17.34
C GLY A 121 -7.51 11.72 18.14
N ARG A 122 -8.57 12.05 18.89
CA ARG A 122 -8.62 13.20 19.82
C ARG A 122 -8.54 12.81 21.30
N ALA A 123 -8.47 11.51 21.61
CA ALA A 123 -8.32 11.05 22.98
C ALA A 123 -6.88 11.32 23.46
N PRO A 124 -6.70 11.71 24.73
CA PRO A 124 -5.36 11.80 25.33
C PRO A 124 -4.59 10.49 25.16
N GLY A 125 -3.35 10.55 24.68
CA GLY A 125 -2.49 9.39 24.50
C GLY A 125 -2.55 8.74 23.11
N ALA A 126 -3.41 9.19 22.20
CA ALA A 126 -3.44 8.70 20.82
C ALA A 126 -2.12 8.89 20.06
N GLU A 127 -1.35 9.92 20.41
CA GLU A 127 -0.02 10.24 19.89
C GLU A 127 1.05 9.18 20.19
N HIS A 128 0.81 8.26 21.14
CA HIS A 128 1.69 7.12 21.38
C HIS A 128 1.59 6.04 20.29
N TYR A 129 0.50 6.05 19.51
CA TYR A 129 0.21 5.04 18.49
C TYR A 129 0.48 5.55 17.07
N LEU A 130 0.35 6.86 16.85
CA LEU A 130 0.48 7.47 15.53
C LEU A 130 1.41 8.68 15.59
N GLN A 131 2.27 8.82 14.57
CA GLN A 131 3.14 9.97 14.44
C GLN A 131 2.31 11.28 14.51
N PRO A 132 2.71 12.28 15.32
CA PRO A 132 1.88 13.47 15.57
C PRO A 132 1.42 14.20 14.30
N ARG A 133 2.28 14.32 13.29
CA ARG A 133 1.95 14.95 12.00
C ARG A 133 0.85 14.18 11.26
N LEU A 134 0.98 12.86 11.19
CA LEU A 134 -0.01 11.98 10.57
C LEU A 134 -1.34 12.01 11.35
N LEU A 135 -1.29 11.91 12.68
CA LEU A 135 -2.48 11.99 13.53
C LEU A 135 -3.24 13.31 13.34
N ALA A 136 -2.55 14.44 13.33
CA ALA A 136 -3.15 15.75 13.10
C ALA A 136 -3.82 15.86 11.72
N ALA A 137 -3.17 15.36 10.68
CA ALA A 137 -3.72 15.37 9.32
C ALA A 137 -4.95 14.46 9.18
N LEU A 138 -4.92 13.26 9.77
CA LEU A 138 -6.06 12.33 9.80
C LEU A 138 -7.24 12.94 10.58
N ASN A 139 -6.99 13.56 11.73
CA ASN A 139 -8.03 14.24 12.51
C ASN A 139 -8.74 15.36 11.73
N ARG A 140 -8.00 16.11 10.90
CA ARG A 140 -8.60 17.11 9.99
C ARG A 140 -9.45 16.45 8.91
N CYS A 141 -8.97 15.34 8.33
CA CYS A 141 -9.73 14.56 7.36
C CYS A 141 -11.04 14.02 7.95
N HIS A 142 -10.99 13.39 9.12
CA HIS A 142 -12.17 12.85 9.81
C HIS A 142 -13.16 13.93 10.18
N ARG A 143 -12.68 15.10 10.63
CA ARG A 143 -13.56 16.26 10.89
C ARG A 143 -14.28 16.71 9.62
N ALA A 144 -13.55 16.90 8.53
CA ALA A 144 -14.14 17.31 7.25
C ALA A 144 -15.13 16.25 6.72
N GLN A 145 -14.85 14.96 6.93
CA GLN A 145 -15.75 13.86 6.59
C GLN A 145 -17.04 13.91 7.41
N ALA A 146 -16.94 14.05 8.72
CA ALA A 146 -18.09 14.11 9.63
C ALA A 146 -18.97 15.34 9.40
N LEU A 147 -18.39 16.47 8.99
CA LEU A 147 -19.12 17.71 8.66
C LEU A 147 -19.59 17.77 7.21
N HIS A 148 -19.33 16.74 6.39
CA HIS A 148 -19.57 16.74 4.95
C HIS A 148 -18.90 17.91 4.19
N GLU A 149 -17.82 18.46 4.74
CA GLU A 149 -17.06 19.57 4.17
C GLU A 149 -15.96 19.06 3.23
N PRO A 150 -15.64 19.75 2.13
CA PRO A 150 -14.50 19.39 1.30
C PRO A 150 -13.18 19.57 2.05
N LEU A 151 -12.25 18.63 1.90
CA LEU A 151 -10.86 18.83 2.34
C LEU A 151 -10.09 19.51 1.19
N PRO A 152 -9.61 20.76 1.33
CA PRO A 152 -8.96 21.48 0.24
C PRO A 152 -7.65 20.81 -0.17
N GLN A 153 -7.24 21.01 -1.43
CA GLN A 153 -6.07 20.34 -2.01
C GLN A 153 -4.77 20.48 -1.19
N PRO A 154 -4.44 21.64 -0.60
CA PRO A 154 -3.25 21.75 0.26
C PRO A 154 -3.32 20.82 1.49
N ALA A 155 -4.50 20.68 2.10
CA ALA A 155 -4.71 19.79 3.25
C ALA A 155 -4.70 18.31 2.84
N ARG A 156 -5.23 17.97 1.64
CA ARG A 156 -5.08 16.61 1.07
C ARG A 156 -3.61 16.28 0.79
N ARG A 157 -2.83 17.24 0.29
CA ARG A 157 -1.39 17.08 0.03
C ARG A 157 -0.65 16.83 1.34
N GLU A 158 -0.95 17.62 2.37
CA GLU A 158 -0.35 17.46 3.68
C GLU A 158 -0.66 16.08 4.28
N LEU A 159 -1.90 15.60 4.18
CA LEU A 159 -2.27 14.26 4.62
C LEU A 159 -1.53 13.18 3.82
N PHE A 160 -1.50 13.30 2.49
CA PHE A 160 -0.75 12.38 1.63
C PHE A 160 0.72 12.33 2.04
N GLU A 161 1.37 13.49 2.18
CA GLU A 161 2.77 13.62 2.51
C GLU A 161 3.07 13.10 3.93
N ALA A 162 2.23 13.41 4.92
CA ALA A 162 2.40 12.90 6.28
C ALA A 162 2.35 11.37 6.31
N PHE A 163 1.40 10.77 5.59
CA PHE A 163 1.32 9.32 5.47
C PHE A 163 2.55 8.76 4.73
N PHE A 164 2.86 9.34 3.57
CA PHE A 164 3.92 8.88 2.69
C PHE A 164 5.29 8.95 3.35
N LEU A 165 5.64 10.05 4.01
CA LEU A 165 6.94 10.17 4.69
C LEU A 165 7.05 9.19 5.85
N TRP A 166 5.98 9.01 6.62
CA TRP A 166 5.93 8.05 7.72
C TRP A 166 6.14 6.61 7.23
N GLU A 167 5.42 6.17 6.18
CA GLU A 167 5.63 4.80 5.66
C GLU A 167 7.04 4.61 5.09
N GLN A 168 7.65 5.63 4.48
CA GLN A 168 9.00 5.53 3.93
C GLN A 168 10.04 5.37 5.04
N GLU A 169 9.88 6.07 6.16
CA GLU A 169 10.79 6.03 7.30
C GLU A 169 10.69 4.70 8.06
N PHE A 170 9.47 4.26 8.39
CA PHE A 170 9.28 3.16 9.33
C PHE A 170 9.01 1.79 8.68
N ILE A 171 8.55 1.76 7.42
CA ILE A 171 8.11 0.51 6.76
C ILE A 171 8.94 0.26 5.51
N VAL A 172 8.77 1.10 4.49
CA VAL A 172 9.25 0.85 3.13
C VAL A 172 10.78 0.94 3.06
N GLY A 173 11.40 2.00 3.58
CA GLY A 173 12.84 2.19 3.53
C GLY A 173 13.62 1.02 4.14
N PRO A 174 13.41 0.71 5.44
CA PRO A 174 14.10 -0.40 6.09
C PRO A 174 13.83 -1.75 5.42
N ALA A 175 12.62 -2.00 4.92
CA ALA A 175 12.30 -3.27 4.27
C ALA A 175 12.92 -3.41 2.87
N VAL A 176 12.98 -2.32 2.10
CA VAL A 176 13.67 -2.30 0.79
C VAL A 176 15.16 -2.56 0.99
N GLU A 177 15.79 -1.93 1.99
CA GLU A 177 17.20 -2.17 2.31
C GLU A 177 17.47 -3.63 2.65
N ARG A 178 16.65 -4.25 3.52
CA ARG A 178 16.75 -5.67 3.86
C ARG A 178 16.57 -6.58 2.63
N ALA A 179 15.57 -6.30 1.79
CA ALA A 179 15.32 -7.09 0.59
C ALA A 179 16.49 -7.03 -0.40
N LEU A 180 17.10 -5.85 -0.57
CA LEU A 180 18.25 -5.66 -1.45
C LEU A 180 19.52 -6.29 -0.91
N ALA A 181 19.73 -6.25 0.41
CA ALA A 181 20.86 -6.92 1.05
C ALA A 181 20.78 -8.45 0.90
N ALA A 182 19.57 -9.02 0.91
CA ALA A 182 19.35 -10.46 0.70
C ALA A 182 19.46 -10.91 -0.77
N LEU A 183 19.37 -9.98 -1.73
CA LEU A 183 19.44 -10.28 -3.16
C LEU A 183 20.89 -10.32 -3.65
N ASP A 184 21.49 -11.51 -3.54
CA ASP A 184 22.80 -11.79 -4.16
C ASP A 184 22.64 -12.15 -5.64
N TRP A 185 22.24 -11.20 -6.49
CA TRP A 185 22.30 -11.37 -7.94
C TRP A 185 22.50 -10.01 -8.63
N PRO A 186 23.75 -9.60 -8.91
CA PRO A 186 24.06 -8.23 -9.33
C PRO A 186 23.27 -7.74 -10.55
N LEU A 187 23.07 -8.62 -11.55
CA LEU A 187 22.31 -8.28 -12.76
C LEU A 187 20.84 -8.01 -12.46
N ILE A 188 20.19 -8.90 -11.69
CA ILE A 188 18.80 -8.73 -11.29
C ILE A 188 18.64 -7.54 -10.36
N ARG A 189 19.57 -7.34 -9.42
CA ARG A 189 19.57 -6.18 -8.54
C ARG A 189 19.59 -4.88 -9.35
N ARG A 190 20.45 -4.78 -10.37
CA ARG A 190 20.52 -3.61 -11.25
C ARG A 190 19.22 -3.34 -12.01
N VAL A 191 18.54 -4.39 -12.46
CA VAL A 191 17.24 -4.27 -13.15
C VAL A 191 16.13 -3.89 -12.16
N ALA A 192 16.09 -4.56 -11.01
CA ALA A 192 15.06 -4.37 -9.98
C ALA A 192 15.09 -2.98 -9.34
N LEU A 193 16.26 -2.35 -9.28
CA LEU A 193 16.45 -0.99 -8.78
C LEU A 193 16.02 0.10 -9.76
N ARG A 194 15.64 -0.24 -10.99
CA ARG A 194 15.26 0.75 -12.02
C ARG A 194 13.84 0.52 -12.53
N PRO A 195 12.82 0.40 -11.66
CA PRO A 195 11.46 0.23 -12.10
C PRO A 195 11.01 1.45 -12.91
N ARG A 196 10.23 1.17 -13.95
CA ARG A 196 9.45 2.19 -14.67
C ARG A 196 7.99 2.09 -14.21
N ILE A 197 7.60 3.01 -13.33
CA ILE A 197 6.24 3.06 -12.80
C ILE A 197 5.34 3.79 -13.80
N ARG A 198 4.22 3.16 -14.14
CA ARG A 198 3.17 3.73 -14.97
C ARG A 198 1.83 3.34 -14.38
N PHE A 199 1.28 4.20 -13.53
CA PHE A 199 -0.06 3.99 -13.03
C PHE A 199 -1.09 4.22 -14.13
N ALA A 200 -2.22 3.54 -14.01
CA ALA A 200 -3.27 3.55 -15.02
C ALA A 200 -3.87 4.95 -15.27
N TYR A 201 -3.76 5.86 -14.30
CA TYR A 201 -4.22 7.24 -14.41
C TYR A 201 -3.18 8.20 -14.99
N PHE A 202 -1.94 7.75 -15.22
CA PHE A 202 -0.95 8.59 -15.90
C PHE A 202 -1.38 8.81 -17.36
N ALA A 203 -1.19 10.04 -17.85
CA ALA A 203 -1.30 10.32 -19.28
C ALA A 203 -0.39 9.37 -20.07
N SER A 204 -0.78 9.03 -21.31
CA SER A 204 -0.10 8.01 -22.12
C SER A 204 1.39 8.26 -22.35
N SER A 205 1.83 9.52 -22.29
CA SER A 205 3.21 9.97 -22.42
C SER A 205 3.99 10.06 -21.11
N ARG A 206 3.37 9.81 -19.96
CA ARG A 206 4.00 9.97 -18.63
C ARG A 206 4.32 8.62 -18.01
N ASP A 207 5.56 8.50 -17.54
CA ASP A 207 6.05 7.43 -16.70
C ASP A 207 7.09 7.98 -15.72
N MET A 208 7.34 7.24 -14.64
CA MET A 208 8.37 7.57 -13.67
C MET A 208 9.43 6.48 -13.67
N ARG A 209 10.64 6.81 -14.13
CA ARG A 209 11.77 5.86 -14.23
C ARG A 209 12.74 6.07 -13.10
N PHE A 210 12.86 5.09 -12.21
CA PHE A 210 13.83 5.10 -11.13
C PHE A 210 15.26 4.91 -11.66
N ALA A 211 16.17 5.78 -11.23
CA ALA A 211 17.61 5.59 -11.39
C ALA A 211 18.14 4.60 -10.33
N ASP A 212 17.61 4.72 -9.11
CA ASP A 212 17.85 3.82 -7.99
C ASP A 212 16.65 3.82 -7.01
N PHE A 213 15.84 2.77 -7.07
CA PHE A 213 14.71 2.58 -6.15
C PHE A 213 15.14 2.47 -4.68
N ALA A 214 16.42 2.19 -4.38
CA ALA A 214 16.93 2.23 -3.01
C ALA A 214 17.11 3.66 -2.48
N SER A 215 17.15 4.68 -3.34
CA SER A 215 17.23 6.08 -2.93
C SER A 215 15.92 6.55 -2.29
N THR A 216 15.96 6.82 -0.99
CA THR A 216 14.82 7.39 -0.25
C THR A 216 14.39 8.74 -0.83
N ALA A 217 15.34 9.59 -1.20
CA ALA A 217 15.04 10.88 -1.82
C ALA A 217 14.28 10.71 -3.15
N GLU A 218 14.70 9.77 -3.99
CA GLU A 218 14.03 9.51 -5.28
C GLU A 218 12.63 8.91 -5.09
N ARG A 219 12.45 8.03 -4.08
CA ARG A 219 11.12 7.51 -3.72
C ARG A 219 10.19 8.63 -3.25
N ILE A 220 10.69 9.56 -2.44
CA ILE A 220 9.92 10.74 -1.98
C ILE A 220 9.55 11.64 -3.14
N GLU A 221 10.50 12.04 -3.97
CA GLU A 221 10.25 12.86 -5.15
C GLU A 221 9.15 12.26 -6.03
N LYS A 222 9.25 10.96 -6.32
CA LYS A 222 8.29 10.28 -7.21
C LYS A 222 6.96 9.96 -6.56
N GLY A 223 6.94 9.70 -5.26
CA GLY A 223 5.70 9.56 -4.50
C GLY A 223 4.88 10.85 -4.55
N LEU A 224 5.52 11.99 -4.25
CA LEU A 224 4.88 13.31 -4.34
C LEU A 224 4.48 13.64 -5.78
N ARG A 225 5.29 13.27 -6.77
CA ARG A 225 4.93 13.41 -8.18
C ARG A 225 3.70 12.59 -8.57
N ALA A 226 3.58 11.36 -8.07
CA ALA A 226 2.40 10.52 -8.30
C ALA A 226 1.12 11.16 -7.75
N TYR A 227 1.20 11.81 -6.59
CA TYR A 227 0.11 12.60 -6.01
C TYR A 227 -0.25 13.80 -6.89
N GLU A 228 0.73 14.59 -7.32
CA GLU A 228 0.47 15.73 -8.21
C GLU A 228 -0.20 15.30 -9.52
N LEU A 229 0.23 14.18 -10.10
CA LEU A 229 -0.40 13.61 -11.29
C LEU A 229 -1.83 13.15 -11.03
N ALA A 230 -2.12 12.63 -9.84
CA ALA A 230 -3.47 12.20 -9.46
C ALA A 230 -4.41 13.41 -9.32
N GLU A 231 -3.97 14.47 -8.66
CA GLU A 231 -4.71 15.73 -8.55
C GLU A 231 -4.92 16.39 -9.93
N GLN A 232 -3.89 16.40 -10.80
CA GLN A 232 -4.00 16.93 -12.17
C GLN A 232 -5.00 16.14 -13.05
N ALA A 233 -5.05 14.82 -12.90
CA ALA A 233 -5.99 13.98 -13.63
C ALA A 233 -7.43 14.13 -13.09
N GLY A 234 -7.58 14.53 -11.82
CA GLY A 234 -8.86 14.52 -11.12
C GLY A 234 -9.14 13.16 -10.48
N LEU A 235 -9.46 13.17 -9.18
CA LEU A 235 -9.52 11.95 -8.37
C LEU A 235 -10.57 10.93 -8.83
N GLN A 236 -11.69 11.37 -9.39
CA GLN A 236 -12.71 10.48 -9.99
C GLN A 236 -12.14 9.68 -11.17
N GLN A 237 -11.29 10.31 -11.99
CA GLN A 237 -10.65 9.64 -13.12
C GLN A 237 -9.57 8.67 -12.65
N VAL A 238 -8.86 9.03 -11.57
CA VAL A 238 -7.90 8.15 -10.90
C VAL A 238 -8.61 6.89 -10.42
N GLU A 239 -9.69 7.05 -9.66
CA GLU A 239 -10.53 5.95 -9.19
C GLU A 239 -11.06 5.06 -10.33
N ALA A 240 -11.66 5.66 -11.36
CA ALA A 240 -12.16 4.91 -12.51
C ALA A 240 -11.04 4.14 -13.25
N ALA A 241 -9.80 4.65 -13.21
CA ALA A 241 -8.66 4.00 -13.85
C ALA A 241 -8.23 2.68 -13.16
N LEU A 242 -8.70 2.38 -11.93
CA LEU A 242 -8.49 1.08 -11.30
C LEU A 242 -8.97 -0.09 -12.18
N LYS A 243 -10.03 0.13 -12.98
CA LYS A 243 -10.55 -0.88 -13.92
C LYS A 243 -9.53 -1.32 -14.96
N ARG A 244 -8.59 -0.45 -15.33
CA ARG A 244 -7.61 -0.71 -16.41
C ARG A 244 -6.57 -1.77 -16.04
N TYR A 245 -6.40 -2.10 -14.76
CA TYR A 245 -5.49 -3.18 -14.36
C TYR A 245 -6.07 -4.58 -14.61
N GLY A 246 -7.40 -4.72 -14.71
CA GLY A 246 -8.04 -6.01 -14.95
C GLY A 246 -7.93 -7.03 -13.81
N ILE A 247 -7.57 -6.59 -12.59
CA ILE A 247 -7.38 -7.46 -11.42
C ILE A 247 -8.60 -7.46 -10.49
N LEU A 248 -9.25 -6.30 -10.31
CA LEU A 248 -10.41 -6.18 -9.44
C LEU A 248 -11.65 -6.84 -10.06
N PRO A 249 -12.48 -7.53 -9.25
CA PRO A 249 -13.65 -8.25 -9.76
C PRO A 249 -14.74 -7.28 -10.24
N GLY A 250 -15.58 -7.71 -11.17
CA GLY A 250 -16.70 -6.89 -11.66
C GLY A 250 -17.67 -6.42 -10.56
N ALA A 251 -17.82 -7.20 -9.49
CA ALA A 251 -18.63 -6.83 -8.32
C ALA A 251 -18.12 -5.56 -7.62
N PHE A 252 -16.80 -5.35 -7.55
CA PHE A 252 -16.20 -4.14 -6.99
C PHE A 252 -16.69 -2.89 -7.73
N PHE A 253 -16.73 -2.92 -9.07
CA PHE A 253 -17.16 -1.76 -9.86
C PHE A 253 -18.68 -1.56 -9.92
N LYS A 254 -19.48 -2.54 -9.49
CA LYS A 254 -20.93 -2.40 -9.34
C LYS A 254 -21.32 -1.79 -7.99
N GLY A 255 -20.48 -1.92 -6.98
CA GLY A 255 -20.67 -1.37 -5.65
C GLY A 255 -19.50 -1.74 -4.74
N SER A 256 -18.51 -0.83 -4.64
CA SER A 256 -17.27 -1.04 -3.88
C SER A 256 -17.52 -1.25 -2.39
N ALA A 257 -18.41 -0.45 -1.79
CA ALA A 257 -18.77 -0.58 -0.38
C ALA A 257 -19.37 -1.95 -0.04
N LEU A 258 -20.33 -2.43 -0.85
CA LEU A 258 -20.95 -3.75 -0.67
C LEU A 258 -19.93 -4.87 -0.90
N HIS A 259 -19.08 -4.73 -1.92
CA HIS A 259 -17.99 -5.69 -2.18
C HIS A 259 -17.04 -5.79 -0.98
N PHE A 260 -16.63 -4.65 -0.43
CA PHE A 260 -15.75 -4.61 0.74
C PHE A 260 -16.41 -5.23 1.97
N GLN A 261 -17.68 -4.93 2.25
CA GLN A 261 -18.41 -5.52 3.37
C GLN A 261 -18.50 -7.04 3.26
N ALA A 262 -18.92 -7.57 2.10
CA ALA A 262 -18.98 -9.01 1.86
C ALA A 262 -17.61 -9.68 1.97
N MET A 263 -16.55 -9.00 1.50
CA MET A 263 -15.18 -9.47 1.64
C MET A 263 -14.75 -9.54 3.11
N ARG A 264 -15.03 -8.49 3.89
CA ARG A 264 -14.69 -8.43 5.32
C ARG A 264 -15.42 -9.52 6.11
N GLU A 265 -16.72 -9.69 5.91
CA GLU A 265 -17.53 -10.71 6.59
C GLU A 265 -17.02 -12.13 6.30
N ARG A 266 -16.75 -12.44 5.03
CA ARG A 266 -16.19 -13.73 4.62
C ARG A 266 -14.84 -14.01 5.29
N LEU A 267 -13.97 -13.01 5.39
CA LEU A 267 -12.64 -13.17 5.97
C LEU A 267 -12.68 -13.33 7.49
N HIS A 268 -13.57 -12.61 8.18
CA HIS A 268 -13.78 -12.79 9.62
C HIS A 268 -14.35 -14.18 9.93
N ALA A 269 -15.36 -14.62 9.19
CA ALA A 269 -15.90 -15.98 9.36
C ALA A 269 -14.83 -17.07 9.15
N ALA A 270 -13.93 -16.89 8.19
CA ALA A 270 -12.82 -17.81 7.97
C ALA A 270 -11.76 -17.77 9.10
N ALA A 271 -11.50 -16.60 9.67
CA ALA A 271 -10.57 -16.44 10.79
C ALA A 271 -11.10 -17.13 12.05
N ASP A 272 -12.38 -16.95 12.38
CA ASP A 272 -13.02 -17.56 13.55
C ASP A 272 -13.01 -19.10 13.50
N LEU A 273 -13.22 -19.66 12.31
CA LEU A 273 -13.12 -21.11 12.05
C LEU A 273 -11.69 -21.65 12.21
N SER A 274 -10.67 -20.83 11.94
CA SER A 274 -9.26 -21.24 12.09
C SER A 274 -8.73 -21.14 13.52
N SER A 275 -9.45 -20.42 14.40
CA SER A 275 -9.12 -20.27 15.83
C SER A 275 -9.90 -21.22 16.76
N SER A 276 -10.82 -22.03 16.21
CA SER A 276 -11.60 -23.05 16.92
C SER A 276 -10.98 -24.43 16.74
#